data_AF-A0A4P5SWM6-F1
#
_entry.id   AF-A0A4P5SWM6-F1
#
_cell.length_a   1.000
_cell.length_b   1.000
_cell.length_c   1.000
_cell.angle_alpha   90.00
_cell.angle_beta   90.00
_cell.angle_gamma   90.00
#
_symmetry.space_group_name_H-M   'P 1'
#
loop_
_entity.id
_entity.type
_entity.pdbx_description
1 polymer ?
#
loop_
_entity_poly.entity_id
_entity_poly.type
_entity_poly.pdbx_seq_one_letter_code
_entity_poly.pdbx_strand_id
1 'polypeptide(L)'
;MTKRYSEDELIVKLFLPIAGPEAYGLADDAALMAVRDKPLVITTDMLVAGVHFFAQDPPELIAKKALRVNLSDLAAKGAVPQGFLLSIALPMDWSNAWLEAFARGLGEDAQEFAAPLLGGDTSSTSGPLTISITAFGTVETFIARCGARVGDGVYVSGPIGEAALGLWLRQNPNHLDTLSHKAREDLLARYRLPWPRLDLGPLLISSASASMDISDGLVGDLTKLTQASGVSAEVMTSDIPLSVAALEAIALNPELLELALTGGDDYEILFTAGADFSPPEGIRRIGAVTAGSDPPILRDGEGKKVFFKKNSYRHF
;
A
#
# COMPACT_ATOMS: atom_id res chain seq x y z
N MET A 1 3.05 -33.93 -4.10
CA MET A 1 3.30 -32.48 -3.92
C MET A 1 3.07 -32.15 -2.46
N THR A 2 4.01 -31.45 -1.81
CA THR A 2 3.83 -31.00 -0.43
C THR A 2 2.71 -29.97 -0.38
N LYS A 3 1.68 -30.18 0.45
CA LYS A 3 0.58 -29.22 0.62
C LYS A 3 1.10 -27.97 1.32
N ARG A 4 0.80 -26.79 0.77
CA ARG A 4 1.12 -25.47 1.36
C ARG A 4 -0.19 -24.71 1.58
N TYR A 5 -0.23 -23.91 2.63
CA TYR A 5 -1.32 -22.94 2.83
C TYR A 5 -1.15 -21.77 1.87
N SER A 6 -2.25 -21.13 1.45
CA SER A 6 -2.16 -19.75 0.97
C SER A 6 -1.76 -18.82 2.12
N GLU A 7 -1.42 -17.58 1.80
CA GLU A 7 -1.13 -16.55 2.79
C GLU A 7 -2.30 -16.35 3.78
N ASP A 8 -3.51 -16.09 3.27
CA ASP A 8 -4.72 -15.95 4.10
C ASP A 8 -4.98 -17.18 4.99
N GLU A 9 -4.78 -18.38 4.44
CA GLU A 9 -4.96 -19.61 5.20
C GLU A 9 -3.93 -19.74 6.33
N LEU A 10 -2.68 -19.34 6.08
CA LEU A 10 -1.61 -19.39 7.05
C LEU A 10 -1.86 -18.39 8.19
N ILE A 11 -2.26 -17.16 7.88
CA ILE A 11 -2.64 -16.14 8.87
C ILE A 11 -3.79 -16.66 9.73
N VAL A 12 -4.90 -17.05 9.11
CA VAL A 12 -6.13 -17.44 9.84
C VAL A 12 -5.94 -18.73 10.65
N LYS A 13 -5.25 -19.74 10.09
CA LYS A 13 -5.17 -21.07 10.75
C LYS A 13 -4.04 -21.17 11.75
N LEU A 14 -2.93 -20.44 11.57
CA LEU A 14 -1.72 -20.62 12.39
C LEU A 14 -1.38 -19.41 13.24
N PHE A 15 -1.52 -18.19 12.73
CA PHE A 15 -1.09 -16.98 13.46
C PHE A 15 -2.20 -16.32 14.26
N LEU A 16 -3.43 -16.29 13.73
CA LEU A 16 -4.58 -15.75 14.46
C LEU A 16 -4.80 -16.43 15.84
N PRO A 17 -4.64 -17.75 16.01
CA PRO A 17 -4.82 -18.39 17.33
C PRO A 17 -3.79 -17.98 18.39
N ILE A 18 -2.66 -17.39 18.00
CA ILE A 18 -1.60 -16.93 18.91
C ILE A 18 -1.51 -15.40 18.99
N ALA A 19 -2.40 -14.68 18.29
CA ALA A 19 -2.41 -13.23 18.27
C ALA A 19 -2.88 -12.65 19.61
N GLY A 20 -2.16 -11.63 20.10
CA GLY A 20 -2.60 -10.80 21.23
C GLY A 20 -3.75 -9.87 20.85
N PRO A 21 -4.47 -9.30 21.83
CA PRO A 21 -5.55 -8.35 21.58
C PRO A 21 -5.10 -7.09 20.82
N GLU A 22 -3.85 -6.67 20.97
CA GLU A 22 -3.25 -5.49 20.31
C GLU A 22 -3.20 -5.61 18.79
N ALA A 23 -3.32 -6.83 18.25
CA ALA A 23 -3.19 -7.11 16.83
C ALA A 23 -4.52 -7.02 16.05
N TYR A 24 -5.63 -6.64 16.70
CA TYR A 24 -6.96 -6.49 16.05
C TYR A 24 -7.38 -7.72 15.24
N GLY A 25 -7.07 -8.92 15.75
CA GLY A 25 -7.37 -10.17 15.05
C GLY A 25 -6.64 -10.32 13.71
N LEU A 26 -5.48 -9.67 13.54
CA LEU A 26 -4.69 -9.65 12.30
C LEU A 26 -5.48 -9.15 11.07
N ALA A 27 -6.50 -8.34 11.32
CA ALA A 27 -7.40 -7.82 10.29
C ALA A 27 -7.12 -6.35 9.93
N ASP A 28 -6.08 -5.75 10.50
CA ASP A 28 -5.69 -4.36 10.30
C ASP A 28 -4.22 -4.28 9.80
N ASP A 29 -3.81 -3.12 9.28
CA ASP A 29 -2.46 -2.92 8.70
C ASP A 29 -1.38 -2.77 9.80
N ALA A 30 -1.79 -2.45 11.03
CA ALA A 30 -0.89 -2.24 12.15
C ALA A 30 -1.50 -2.73 13.47
N ALA A 31 -0.65 -3.09 14.42
CA ALA A 31 -1.05 -3.34 15.80
C ALA A 31 -1.14 -2.02 16.59
N LEU A 32 -2.07 -1.94 17.55
CA LEU A 32 -2.20 -0.82 18.48
C LEU A 32 -1.93 -1.30 19.91
N MET A 33 -0.84 -0.84 20.48
CA MET A 33 -0.45 -1.16 21.86
C MET A 33 -0.71 0.03 22.77
N ALA A 34 -1.45 -0.20 23.86
CA ALA A 34 -1.67 0.81 24.88
C ALA A 34 -0.36 1.08 25.66
N VAL A 35 0.07 2.34 25.66
CA VAL A 35 1.14 2.85 26.52
C VAL A 35 0.65 4.10 27.25
N ARG A 36 1.37 4.56 28.28
CA ARG A 36 0.85 5.55 29.26
C ARG A 36 0.41 6.90 28.66
N ASP A 37 1.03 7.34 27.57
CA ASP A 37 0.80 8.67 27.01
C ASP A 37 -0.12 8.63 25.78
N LYS A 38 0.35 8.06 24.68
CA LYS A 38 -0.42 7.86 23.45
C LYS A 38 -0.28 6.43 22.96
N PRO A 39 -1.35 5.78 22.49
CA PRO A 39 -1.25 4.46 21.86
C PRO A 39 -0.14 4.39 20.82
N LEU A 40 0.61 3.29 20.85
CA LEU A 40 1.69 3.02 19.92
C LEU A 40 1.14 2.17 18.77
N VAL A 41 1.29 2.67 17.55
CA VAL A 41 1.00 1.96 16.31
C VAL A 41 2.28 1.27 15.83
N ILE A 42 2.22 -0.02 15.57
CA ILE A 42 3.39 -0.83 15.16
C ILE A 42 3.03 -1.55 13.87
N THR A 43 3.85 -1.38 12.84
CA THR A 43 3.78 -2.13 11.59
C THR A 43 5.13 -2.75 11.24
N THR A 44 5.11 -3.81 10.44
CA THR A 44 6.32 -4.39 9.89
C THR A 44 6.09 -4.94 8.50
N ASP A 45 6.99 -4.57 7.59
CA ASP A 45 7.03 -5.07 6.22
C ASP A 45 8.37 -5.72 5.91
N MET A 46 8.34 -6.65 4.96
CA MET A 46 9.53 -7.33 4.44
C MET A 46 9.58 -7.22 2.91
N LEU A 47 10.64 -6.60 2.41
CA LEU A 47 10.94 -6.50 0.99
C LEU A 47 12.08 -7.44 0.60
N VAL A 48 11.81 -8.27 -0.39
CA VAL A 48 12.73 -9.26 -0.95
C VAL A 48 13.06 -8.90 -2.40
N ALA A 49 14.35 -8.85 -2.73
CA ALA A 49 14.82 -8.63 -4.10
C ALA A 49 14.34 -9.74 -5.04
N GLY A 50 13.83 -9.36 -6.21
CA GLY A 50 13.19 -10.26 -7.18
C GLY A 50 11.71 -10.54 -6.90
N VAL A 51 11.18 -10.06 -5.76
CA VAL A 51 9.75 -10.11 -5.43
C VAL A 51 9.16 -8.71 -5.40
N HIS A 52 9.75 -7.80 -4.63
CA HIS A 52 9.20 -6.45 -4.38
C HIS A 52 9.95 -5.33 -5.13
N PHE A 53 11.22 -5.58 -5.44
CA PHE A 53 12.08 -4.67 -6.21
C PHE A 53 13.11 -5.48 -7.00
N PHE A 54 13.70 -4.88 -8.02
CA PHE A 54 14.77 -5.54 -8.78
C PHE A 54 16.11 -5.33 -8.07
N ALA A 55 16.96 -6.34 -8.01
CA ALA A 55 18.29 -6.23 -7.38
C ALA A 55 19.17 -5.14 -8.02
N GLN A 56 18.86 -4.74 -9.25
CA GLN A 56 19.57 -3.70 -10.01
C GLN A 56 18.94 -2.30 -9.85
N ASP A 57 17.87 -2.15 -9.08
CA ASP A 57 17.34 -0.82 -8.77
C ASP A 57 18.36 -0.04 -7.93
N PRO A 58 18.37 1.31 -8.02
CA PRO A 58 19.31 2.13 -7.27
C PRO A 58 19.18 1.87 -5.74
N PRO A 59 20.30 1.67 -5.02
CA PRO A 59 20.27 1.32 -3.60
C PRO A 59 19.53 2.35 -2.74
N GLU A 60 19.67 3.64 -3.08
CA GLU A 60 18.95 4.74 -2.43
C GLU A 60 17.44 4.53 -2.54
N LEU A 61 16.94 4.18 -3.73
CA LEU A 61 15.50 4.00 -3.96
C LEU A 61 14.97 2.74 -3.29
N ILE A 62 15.77 1.66 -3.26
CA ILE A 62 15.43 0.44 -2.50
C ILE A 62 15.27 0.79 -1.02
N ALA A 63 16.21 1.54 -0.44
CA ALA A 63 16.18 1.94 0.95
C ALA A 63 14.98 2.82 1.29
N LYS A 64 14.71 3.82 0.43
CA LYS A 64 13.57 4.72 0.57
C LYS A 64 12.25 3.97 0.45
N LYS A 65 12.10 3.10 -0.56
CA LYS A 65 10.90 2.26 -0.70
C LYS A 65 10.68 1.43 0.56
N ALA A 66 11.72 0.74 1.06
CA ALA A 66 11.62 -0.08 2.26
C ALA A 66 11.06 0.67 3.49
N LEU A 67 11.48 1.93 3.70
CA LEU A 67 10.93 2.73 4.79
C LEU A 67 9.52 3.23 4.47
N ARG A 68 9.30 3.75 3.26
CA ARG A 68 8.03 4.39 2.86
C ARG A 68 6.83 3.47 2.88
N VAL A 69 6.99 2.18 2.55
CA VAL A 69 5.89 1.21 2.62
C VAL A 69 5.38 1.05 4.06
N ASN A 70 6.28 0.96 5.04
CA ASN A 70 5.90 0.94 6.45
C ASN A 70 5.29 2.27 6.94
N LEU A 71 5.78 3.40 6.41
CA LEU A 71 5.20 4.71 6.74
C LEU A 71 3.79 4.88 6.13
N SER A 72 3.47 4.15 5.07
CA SER A 72 2.14 4.12 4.47
C SER A 72 1.11 3.50 5.42
N ASP A 73 1.45 2.39 6.07
CA ASP A 73 0.60 1.80 7.12
C ASP A 73 0.34 2.80 8.26
N LEU A 74 1.39 3.50 8.73
CA LEU A 74 1.23 4.52 9.76
C LEU A 74 0.32 5.67 9.28
N ALA A 75 0.50 6.12 8.04
CA ALA A 75 -0.34 7.16 7.43
C ALA A 75 -1.81 6.74 7.39
N ALA A 76 -2.09 5.50 6.99
CA ALA A 76 -3.44 4.95 6.92
C ALA A 76 -4.16 4.94 8.26
N LYS A 77 -3.43 4.90 9.38
CA LYS A 77 -3.98 4.95 10.75
C LYS A 77 -3.96 6.33 11.37
N GLY A 78 -3.54 7.35 10.62
CA GLY A 78 -3.36 8.71 11.11
C GLY A 78 -2.23 8.86 12.13
N ALA A 79 -1.31 7.89 12.18
CA ALA A 79 -0.23 7.86 13.15
C ALA A 79 0.93 8.78 12.75
N VAL A 80 1.52 9.45 13.73
CA VAL A 80 2.74 10.25 13.59
C VAL A 80 3.95 9.35 13.82
N PRO A 81 4.86 9.18 12.84
CA PRO A 81 6.05 8.35 12.99
C PRO A 81 6.91 8.76 14.18
N GLN A 82 7.49 7.77 14.86
CA GLN A 82 8.42 7.96 15.99
C GLN A 82 9.81 7.37 15.72
N GLY A 83 9.92 6.48 14.74
CA GLY A 83 11.15 5.85 14.33
C GLY A 83 10.93 4.42 13.84
N PHE A 84 12.01 3.73 13.51
CA PHE A 84 11.94 2.38 12.95
C PHE A 84 13.16 1.52 13.30
N LEU A 85 13.01 0.21 13.21
CA LEU A 85 14.10 -0.77 13.25
C LEU A 85 14.36 -1.32 11.85
N LEU A 86 15.62 -1.62 11.53
CA LEU A 86 16.03 -2.22 10.25
C LEU A 86 16.67 -3.60 10.47
N SER A 87 16.11 -4.64 9.88
CA SER A 87 16.77 -5.93 9.73
C SER A 87 17.15 -6.13 8.26
N ILE A 88 18.42 -6.35 7.96
CA ILE A 88 18.89 -6.53 6.58
C ILE A 88 19.72 -7.80 6.45
N ALA A 89 19.34 -8.66 5.50
CA ALA A 89 20.08 -9.85 5.10
C ALA A 89 20.74 -9.61 3.74
N LEU A 90 22.06 -9.49 3.74
CA LEU A 90 22.86 -9.13 2.56
C LEU A 90 23.43 -10.39 1.86
N PRO A 91 23.29 -10.53 0.53
CA PRO A 91 23.99 -11.56 -0.24
C PRO A 91 25.49 -11.22 -0.36
N MET A 92 26.37 -12.20 -0.50
CA MET A 92 27.83 -12.01 -0.39
C MET A 92 28.48 -11.09 -1.46
N ASP A 93 27.74 -10.65 -2.46
CA ASP A 93 28.20 -9.78 -3.56
C ASP A 93 27.92 -8.27 -3.33
N TRP A 94 27.48 -7.87 -2.13
CA TRP A 94 27.35 -6.46 -1.77
C TRP A 94 28.71 -5.73 -1.75
N SER A 95 28.70 -4.42 -1.97
CA SER A 95 29.90 -3.56 -1.89
C SER A 95 29.68 -2.39 -0.94
N ASN A 96 30.76 -1.81 -0.40
CA ASN A 96 30.67 -0.62 0.45
C ASN A 96 29.93 0.52 -0.25
N ALA A 97 30.18 0.74 -1.54
CA ALA A 97 29.50 1.77 -2.33
C ALA A 97 27.98 1.55 -2.39
N TRP A 98 27.54 0.29 -2.50
CA TRP A 98 26.12 -0.05 -2.46
C TRP A 98 25.51 0.26 -1.08
N LEU A 99 26.19 -0.15 0.01
CA LEU A 99 25.68 0.02 1.37
C LEU A 99 25.70 1.49 1.82
N GLU A 100 26.70 2.26 1.41
CA GLU A 100 26.77 3.71 1.62
C GLU A 100 25.63 4.44 0.90
N ALA A 101 25.35 4.07 -0.35
CA ALA A 101 24.23 4.59 -1.12
C ALA A 101 22.88 4.23 -0.46
N PHE A 102 22.70 2.98 -0.05
CA PHE A 102 21.52 2.52 0.68
C PHE A 102 21.31 3.33 1.97
N ALA A 103 22.35 3.44 2.80
CA ALA A 103 22.29 4.16 4.07
C ALA A 103 21.99 5.66 3.88
N ARG A 104 22.54 6.29 2.83
CA ARG A 104 22.22 7.67 2.46
C ARG A 104 20.75 7.83 2.12
N GLY A 105 20.21 6.99 1.23
CA GLY A 105 18.79 7.05 0.85
C GLY A 105 17.86 6.85 2.05
N LEU A 106 18.19 5.89 2.91
CA LEU A 106 17.44 5.65 4.15
C LEU A 106 17.49 6.85 5.10
N GLY A 107 18.67 7.44 5.29
CA GLY A 107 18.88 8.60 6.16
C GLY A 107 18.14 9.85 5.67
N GLU A 108 18.07 10.08 4.36
CA GLU A 108 17.29 11.16 3.76
C GLU A 108 15.80 11.03 4.10
N ASP A 109 15.21 9.84 3.96
CA ASP A 109 13.80 9.62 4.30
C ASP A 109 13.54 9.62 5.81
N ALA A 110 14.48 9.10 6.61
CA ALA A 110 14.40 9.19 8.07
C ALA A 110 14.31 10.65 8.53
N GLN A 111 15.04 11.55 7.87
CA GLN A 111 14.95 12.99 8.11
C GLN A 111 13.65 13.59 7.57
N GLU A 112 13.30 13.31 6.31
CA GLU A 112 12.10 13.84 5.63
C GLU A 112 10.82 13.57 6.43
N PHE A 113 10.69 12.34 6.94
CA PHE A 113 9.48 11.90 7.64
C PHE A 113 9.60 11.95 9.17
N ALA A 114 10.66 12.56 9.69
CA ALA A 114 10.97 12.62 11.13
C ALA A 114 10.89 11.24 11.82
N ALA A 115 11.33 10.19 11.12
CA ALA A 115 11.29 8.80 11.55
C ALA A 115 12.73 8.30 11.71
N PRO A 116 13.40 8.50 12.86
CA PRO A 116 14.80 8.08 13.02
C PRO A 116 14.96 6.56 13.06
N LEU A 117 16.11 6.06 12.60
CA LEU A 117 16.53 4.67 12.81
C LEU A 117 16.88 4.46 14.29
N LEU A 118 16.17 3.54 14.96
CA LEU A 118 16.30 3.26 16.39
C LEU A 118 17.22 2.08 16.71
N GLY A 119 17.57 1.28 15.70
CA GLY A 119 18.35 0.06 15.85
C GLY A 119 18.05 -0.94 14.75
N GLY A 120 18.56 -2.16 14.90
CA GLY A 120 18.41 -3.15 13.85
C GLY A 120 19.27 -4.39 14.02
N ASP A 121 19.20 -5.25 13.01
CA ASP A 121 20.06 -6.43 12.86
C ASP A 121 20.63 -6.50 11.44
N THR A 122 21.80 -7.10 11.29
CA THR A 122 22.46 -7.28 9.99
C THR A 122 23.03 -8.68 9.90
N SER A 123 22.67 -9.39 8.83
CA SER A 123 23.08 -10.77 8.61
C SER A 123 23.51 -11.01 7.16
N SER A 124 24.27 -12.07 6.95
CA SER A 124 24.60 -12.58 5.62
C SER A 124 23.57 -13.64 5.19
N THR A 125 23.25 -13.72 3.90
CA THR A 125 22.36 -14.75 3.36
C THR A 125 22.92 -15.41 2.10
N SER A 126 22.58 -16.68 1.88
CA SER A 126 22.78 -17.37 0.59
C SER A 126 21.63 -17.13 -0.39
N GLY A 127 20.55 -16.47 0.06
CA GLY A 127 19.40 -16.10 -0.75
C GLY A 127 19.47 -14.67 -1.29
N PRO A 128 18.34 -14.15 -1.82
CA PRO A 128 18.27 -12.76 -2.28
C PRO A 128 18.40 -11.76 -1.13
N LEU A 129 18.79 -10.53 -1.45
CA LEU A 129 18.71 -9.38 -0.55
C LEU A 129 17.31 -9.30 0.05
N THR A 130 17.24 -9.28 1.38
CA THR A 130 16.00 -9.17 2.14
C THR A 130 16.14 -8.05 3.15
N ILE A 131 15.16 -7.15 3.16
CA ILE A 131 15.08 -6.00 4.05
C ILE A 131 13.76 -6.11 4.79
N SER A 132 13.79 -6.03 6.10
CA SER A 132 12.59 -5.90 6.91
C SER A 132 12.71 -4.66 7.78
N ILE A 133 11.66 -3.86 7.79
CA ILE A 133 11.55 -2.70 8.66
C ILE A 133 10.37 -2.93 9.60
N THR A 134 10.55 -2.51 10.84
CA THR A 134 9.46 -2.37 11.80
C THR A 134 9.36 -0.90 12.16
N ALA A 135 8.25 -0.25 11.82
CA ALA A 135 8.03 1.16 12.09
C ALA A 135 7.08 1.37 13.27
N PHE A 136 7.32 2.46 14.02
CA PHE A 136 6.58 2.84 15.20
C PHE A 136 5.98 4.23 14.97
N GLY A 137 4.69 4.39 15.29
CA GLY A 137 3.99 5.65 15.29
C GLY A 137 3.17 5.86 16.55
N THR A 138 2.73 7.08 16.81
CA THR A 138 1.75 7.37 17.88
C THR A 138 0.53 8.04 17.29
N VAL A 139 -0.64 7.81 17.89
CA VAL A 139 -1.90 8.38 17.41
C VAL A 139 -2.79 8.78 18.59
N GLU A 140 -3.57 9.85 18.41
CA GLU A 140 -4.60 10.24 19.39
C GLU A 140 -5.85 9.37 19.28
N THR A 141 -6.26 9.08 18.04
CA THR A 141 -7.40 8.24 17.72
C THR A 141 -7.02 7.33 16.56
N PHE A 142 -6.95 6.03 16.84
CA PHE A 142 -6.63 5.03 15.83
C PHE A 142 -7.79 4.86 14.86
N ILE A 143 -7.50 4.95 13.56
CA ILE A 143 -8.48 4.72 12.50
C ILE A 143 -8.29 3.31 11.97
N ALA A 144 -9.18 2.41 12.37
CA ALA A 144 -9.11 1.01 11.99
C ALA A 144 -9.50 0.77 10.52
N ARG A 145 -9.13 -0.40 10.00
CA ARG A 145 -9.62 -0.91 8.71
C ARG A 145 -11.14 -1.20 8.76
N CYS A 146 -11.67 -1.49 9.95
CA CYS A 146 -13.11 -1.69 10.16
C CYS A 146 -13.81 -0.40 10.62
N GLY A 147 -15.10 -0.29 10.28
CA GLY A 147 -15.96 0.80 10.76
C GLY A 147 -16.77 1.50 9.67
N ALA A 148 -16.57 1.11 8.41
CA ALA A 148 -17.35 1.59 7.27
C ALA A 148 -18.85 1.30 7.46
N ARG A 149 -19.70 2.26 7.11
CA ARG A 149 -21.15 2.20 7.32
C ARG A 149 -21.87 2.36 6.00
N VAL A 150 -23.01 1.68 5.86
CA VAL A 150 -23.89 1.84 4.69
C VAL A 150 -24.23 3.32 4.48
N GLY A 151 -23.99 3.81 3.27
CA GLY A 151 -24.18 5.23 2.92
C GLY A 151 -22.93 6.09 3.01
N ASP A 152 -21.84 5.61 3.64
CA ASP A 152 -20.55 6.31 3.60
C ASP A 152 -20.06 6.41 2.14
N GLY A 153 -19.39 7.50 1.81
CA GLY A 153 -18.63 7.59 0.57
C GLY A 153 -17.35 6.77 0.65
N VAL A 154 -16.90 6.24 -0.48
CA VAL A 154 -15.59 5.58 -0.64
C VAL A 154 -14.65 6.57 -1.32
N TYR A 155 -13.47 6.80 -0.75
CA TYR A 155 -12.52 7.82 -1.18
C TYR A 155 -11.12 7.27 -1.36
N VAL A 156 -10.38 7.82 -2.32
CA VAL A 156 -8.93 7.57 -2.49
C VAL A 156 -8.16 8.89 -2.50
N SER A 157 -6.94 8.88 -1.97
CA SER A 157 -6.14 10.11 -1.82
C SER A 157 -5.42 10.60 -3.07
N GLY A 158 -5.29 9.77 -4.10
CA GLY A 158 -4.53 10.09 -5.29
C GLY A 158 -4.72 9.09 -6.42
N PRO A 159 -3.97 9.24 -7.52
CA PRO A 159 -4.06 8.36 -8.68
C PRO A 159 -3.76 6.89 -8.35
N ILE A 160 -4.46 5.98 -9.03
CA ILE A 160 -4.36 4.53 -8.82
C ILE A 160 -3.74 3.85 -10.05
N GLY A 161 -2.92 2.83 -9.80
CA GLY A 161 -2.37 1.92 -10.80
C GLY A 161 -1.04 2.34 -11.41
N GLU A 162 -0.50 3.50 -11.05
CA GLU A 162 0.73 4.02 -11.63
C GLU A 162 1.93 3.10 -11.34
N ALA A 163 2.02 2.57 -10.12
CA ALA A 163 3.11 1.67 -9.73
C ALA A 163 3.02 0.33 -10.47
N ALA A 164 1.82 -0.25 -10.58
CA ALA A 164 1.58 -1.48 -11.32
C ALA A 164 1.94 -1.35 -12.82
N LEU A 165 1.56 -0.23 -13.44
CA LEU A 165 1.91 0.07 -14.83
C LEU A 165 3.42 0.32 -14.98
N GLY A 166 4.06 0.98 -14.01
CA GLY A 166 5.51 1.16 -13.95
C GLY A 166 6.27 -0.16 -13.89
N LEU A 167 5.83 -1.09 -13.02
CA LEU A 167 6.38 -2.44 -12.96
C LEU A 167 6.22 -3.18 -14.29
N TRP A 168 5.04 -3.10 -14.90
CA TRP A 168 4.78 -3.74 -16.19
C TRP A 168 5.68 -3.18 -17.30
N LEU A 169 5.87 -1.86 -17.37
CA LEU A 169 6.80 -1.23 -18.30
C LEU A 169 8.25 -1.65 -18.04
N ARG A 170 8.63 -1.80 -16.77
CA ARG A 170 9.97 -2.26 -16.39
C ARG A 170 10.24 -3.70 -16.86
N GLN A 171 9.23 -4.56 -16.81
CA GLN A 171 9.28 -5.96 -17.26
C GLN A 171 9.14 -6.09 -18.78
N ASN A 172 8.47 -5.14 -19.44
CA ASN A 172 8.18 -5.14 -20.87
C ASN A 172 8.73 -3.87 -21.55
N PRO A 173 10.07 -3.65 -21.55
CA PRO A 173 10.65 -2.37 -21.94
C PRO A 173 10.38 -1.98 -23.40
N ASN A 174 10.16 -2.97 -24.28
CA ASN A 174 9.89 -2.79 -25.71
C ASN A 174 8.38 -2.73 -26.05
N HIS A 175 7.52 -2.58 -25.05
CA HIS A 175 6.09 -2.36 -25.27
C HIS A 175 5.74 -0.87 -25.10
N LEU A 176 4.64 -0.46 -25.74
CA LEU A 176 4.14 0.92 -25.78
C LEU A 176 5.21 1.89 -26.32
N ASP A 177 5.76 1.61 -27.49
CA ASP A 177 6.83 2.41 -28.12
C ASP A 177 6.40 3.86 -28.39
N THR A 178 5.10 4.10 -28.53
CA THR A 178 4.53 5.45 -28.74
C THR A 178 4.11 6.14 -27.45
N LEU A 179 4.31 5.52 -26.28
CA LEU A 179 4.11 6.18 -24.99
C LEU A 179 5.12 7.31 -24.84
N SER A 180 4.65 8.49 -24.46
CA SER A 180 5.51 9.65 -24.25
C SER A 180 6.61 9.34 -23.23
N HIS A 181 7.80 9.91 -23.47
CA HIS A 181 8.94 9.72 -22.59
C HIS A 181 8.62 10.11 -21.14
N LYS A 182 7.90 11.23 -20.97
CA LYS A 182 7.46 11.73 -19.67
C LYS A 182 6.53 10.74 -18.96
N ALA A 183 5.52 10.21 -19.65
CA ALA A 183 4.60 9.23 -19.06
C ALA A 183 5.35 7.96 -18.63
N ARG A 184 6.28 7.47 -19.47
CA ARG A 184 7.11 6.31 -19.12
C ARG A 184 7.97 6.57 -17.88
N GLU A 185 8.61 7.73 -17.80
CA GLU A 185 9.42 8.10 -16.64
C GLU A 185 8.58 8.21 -15.36
N ASP A 186 7.40 8.82 -15.44
CA ASP A 186 6.50 9.01 -14.29
C ASP A 186 6.04 7.67 -13.71
N LEU A 187 5.60 6.75 -14.57
CA LEU A 187 5.17 5.41 -14.15
C LEU A 187 6.33 4.61 -13.52
N LEU A 188 7.52 4.64 -14.15
CA LEU A 188 8.71 3.97 -13.61
C LEU A 188 9.17 4.60 -12.27
N ALA A 189 9.04 5.91 -12.12
CA ALA A 189 9.36 6.61 -10.89
C ALA A 189 8.39 6.21 -9.77
N ARG A 190 7.08 6.16 -10.05
CA ARG A 190 6.08 5.78 -9.06
C ARG A 190 6.25 4.34 -8.55
N TYR A 191 6.55 3.40 -9.44
CA TYR A 191 6.89 2.02 -9.07
C TYR A 191 8.07 1.92 -8.10
N ARG A 192 9.13 2.69 -8.36
CA ARG A 192 10.38 2.63 -7.58
C ARG A 192 10.27 3.34 -6.25
N LEU A 193 9.50 4.43 -6.19
CA LEU A 193 9.49 5.33 -5.05
C LEU A 193 8.06 5.82 -4.76
N PRO A 194 7.27 5.05 -4.00
CA PRO A 194 5.96 5.50 -3.56
C PRO A 194 6.08 6.69 -2.59
N TRP A 195 4.95 7.34 -2.30
CA TRP A 195 4.90 8.48 -1.37
C TRP A 195 3.86 8.24 -0.28
N PRO A 196 4.27 8.05 0.99
CA PRO A 196 3.35 7.80 2.10
C PRO A 196 2.58 9.08 2.45
N ARG A 197 1.25 8.98 2.59
CA ARG A 197 0.33 10.11 2.77
C ARG A 197 0.19 10.55 4.23
N LEU A 198 1.33 10.73 4.91
CA LEU A 198 1.39 11.14 6.33
C LEU A 198 0.68 12.49 6.59
N ASP A 199 0.58 13.33 5.57
CA ASP A 199 -0.13 14.61 5.61
C ASP A 199 -1.66 14.46 5.82
N LEU A 200 -2.23 13.29 5.54
CA LEU A 200 -3.67 13.04 5.67
C LEU A 200 -4.11 12.65 7.07
N GLY A 201 -3.19 12.41 8.01
CA GLY A 201 -3.52 11.91 9.35
C GLY A 201 -4.60 12.72 10.08
N PRO A 202 -4.49 14.06 10.18
CA PRO A 202 -5.52 14.89 10.81
C PRO A 202 -6.91 14.77 10.17
N LEU A 203 -6.96 14.65 8.83
CA LEU A 203 -8.21 14.53 8.08
C LEU A 203 -8.87 13.17 8.32
N LEU A 204 -8.07 12.10 8.32
CA LEU A 204 -8.55 10.75 8.60
C LEU A 204 -9.12 10.67 10.02
N ILE A 205 -8.39 11.23 11.00
CA ILE A 205 -8.84 11.26 12.40
C ILE A 205 -10.18 11.98 12.57
N SER A 206 -10.40 13.09 11.86
CA SER A 206 -11.62 13.88 12.03
C SER A 206 -12.84 13.33 11.28
N SER A 207 -12.63 12.52 10.24
CA SER A 207 -13.66 12.30 9.22
C SER A 207 -13.85 10.84 8.80
N ALA A 208 -12.81 10.01 8.90
CA ALA A 208 -12.87 8.65 8.38
C ALA A 208 -13.61 7.71 9.32
N SER A 209 -14.47 6.86 8.75
CA SER A 209 -15.12 5.75 9.44
C SER A 209 -14.32 4.46 9.37
N ALA A 210 -13.53 4.26 8.32
CA ALA A 210 -12.54 3.20 8.16
C ALA A 210 -11.43 3.67 7.20
N SER A 211 -10.22 3.13 7.34
CA SER A 211 -9.06 3.53 6.53
C SER A 211 -8.00 2.42 6.40
N MET A 212 -7.38 2.33 5.24
CA MET A 212 -6.18 1.53 4.95
C MET A 212 -5.39 2.16 3.78
N ASP A 213 -4.16 1.73 3.55
CA ASP A 213 -3.46 2.07 2.31
C ASP A 213 -3.76 1.06 1.18
N ILE A 214 -3.32 1.40 -0.04
CA ILE A 214 -3.51 0.57 -1.24
C ILE A 214 -2.16 -0.02 -1.64
N SER A 215 -1.88 -1.22 -1.14
CA SER A 215 -0.61 -1.93 -1.31
C SER A 215 -0.72 -3.11 -2.27
N ASP A 216 -1.87 -3.80 -2.31
CA ASP A 216 -2.12 -4.97 -3.18
C ASP A 216 -3.00 -4.67 -4.39
N GLY A 217 -3.55 -3.45 -4.43
CA GLY A 217 -4.38 -2.92 -5.50
C GLY A 217 -5.79 -2.60 -5.03
N LEU A 218 -6.38 -1.54 -5.58
CA LEU A 218 -7.63 -0.96 -5.10
C LEU A 218 -8.78 -1.98 -4.96
N VAL A 219 -8.94 -2.88 -5.93
CA VAL A 219 -10.00 -3.90 -5.87
C VAL A 219 -9.81 -4.86 -4.70
N GLY A 220 -8.56 -5.29 -4.47
CA GLY A 220 -8.19 -6.19 -3.38
C GLY A 220 -8.36 -5.53 -2.02
N ASP A 221 -7.80 -4.33 -1.86
CA ASP A 221 -7.81 -3.62 -0.59
C ASP A 221 -9.21 -3.10 -0.23
N LEU A 222 -10.02 -2.66 -1.20
CA LEU A 222 -11.43 -2.38 -0.96
C LEU A 222 -12.19 -3.62 -0.50
N THR A 223 -11.89 -4.79 -1.06
CA THR A 223 -12.51 -6.05 -0.60
C THR A 223 -12.14 -6.33 0.86
N LYS A 224 -10.88 -6.15 1.26
CA LYS A 224 -10.42 -6.32 2.65
C LYS A 224 -11.13 -5.34 3.59
N LEU A 225 -11.20 -4.05 3.22
CA LEU A 225 -11.86 -3.01 4.01
C LEU A 225 -13.35 -3.31 4.24
N THR A 226 -14.08 -3.66 3.18
CA THR A 226 -15.52 -3.93 3.29
C THR A 226 -15.78 -5.22 4.06
N GLN A 227 -14.95 -6.27 3.88
CA GLN A 227 -15.05 -7.51 4.65
C GLN A 227 -14.80 -7.28 6.14
N ALA A 228 -13.76 -6.53 6.51
CA ALA A 228 -13.47 -6.19 7.92
C ALA A 228 -14.62 -5.39 8.57
N SER A 229 -15.38 -4.64 7.77
CA SER A 229 -16.53 -3.85 8.22
C SER A 229 -17.87 -4.60 8.12
N GLY A 230 -17.91 -5.80 7.54
CA GLY A 230 -19.16 -6.56 7.33
C GLY A 230 -20.15 -5.90 6.38
N VAL A 231 -19.65 -5.11 5.42
CA VAL A 231 -20.43 -4.37 4.41
C VAL A 231 -19.95 -4.72 3.00
N SER A 232 -20.57 -4.11 1.98
CA SER A 232 -20.09 -4.14 0.59
C SER A 232 -19.88 -2.69 0.10
N ALA A 233 -19.49 -2.52 -1.15
CA ALA A 233 -19.37 -1.21 -1.77
C ALA A 233 -19.70 -1.26 -3.27
N GLU A 234 -20.13 -0.14 -3.82
CA GLU A 234 -20.26 0.07 -5.25
C GLU A 234 -19.38 1.25 -5.68
N VAL A 235 -18.53 1.02 -6.68
CA VAL A 235 -17.54 1.98 -7.18
C VAL A 235 -17.67 2.13 -8.69
N MET A 236 -17.57 3.37 -9.17
CA MET A 236 -17.55 3.69 -10.59
C MET A 236 -16.10 3.78 -11.07
N THR A 237 -15.71 2.98 -12.06
CA THR A 237 -14.34 3.01 -12.58
C THR A 237 -13.99 4.35 -13.24
N SER A 238 -14.98 5.07 -13.76
CA SER A 238 -14.82 6.43 -14.30
C SER A 238 -14.49 7.48 -13.25
N ASP A 239 -14.77 7.21 -11.97
CA ASP A 239 -14.51 8.15 -10.88
C ASP A 239 -13.15 7.91 -10.21
N ILE A 240 -12.53 6.75 -10.48
CA ILE A 240 -11.20 6.41 -9.99
C ILE A 240 -10.18 7.33 -10.66
N PRO A 241 -9.42 8.11 -9.89
CA PRO A 241 -8.38 8.97 -10.46
C PRO A 241 -7.28 8.13 -11.10
N LEU A 242 -7.00 8.43 -12.35
CA LEU A 242 -5.83 7.94 -13.09
C LEU A 242 -4.97 9.15 -13.45
N SER A 243 -3.66 9.00 -13.37
CA SER A 243 -2.75 10.07 -13.81
C SER A 243 -2.76 10.20 -15.32
N VAL A 244 -2.26 11.33 -15.83
CA VAL A 244 -2.10 11.54 -17.28
C VAL A 244 -1.25 10.42 -17.90
N ALA A 245 -0.20 9.98 -17.20
CA ALA A 245 0.68 8.92 -17.67
C ALA A 245 -0.04 7.56 -17.73
N ALA A 246 -0.83 7.23 -16.71
CA ALA A 246 -1.64 6.01 -16.68
C ALA A 246 -2.70 6.01 -17.79
N LEU A 247 -3.39 7.14 -17.99
CA LEU A 247 -4.39 7.31 -19.06
C LEU A 247 -3.76 7.13 -20.44
N GLU A 248 -2.57 7.68 -20.67
CA GLU A 248 -1.85 7.50 -21.93
C GLU A 248 -1.50 6.04 -22.20
N ALA A 249 -0.99 5.32 -21.18
CA ALA A 249 -0.67 3.90 -21.29
C ALA A 249 -1.93 3.04 -21.58
N ILE A 250 -3.03 3.30 -20.87
CA ILE A 250 -4.31 2.60 -21.04
C ILE A 250 -4.94 2.91 -22.42
N ALA A 251 -4.78 4.13 -22.93
CA ALA A 251 -5.25 4.48 -24.26
C ALA A 251 -4.52 3.68 -25.36
N LEU A 252 -3.24 3.38 -25.17
CA LEU A 252 -2.44 2.56 -26.07
C LEU A 252 -2.71 1.06 -25.91
N ASN A 253 -3.05 0.61 -24.71
CA ASN A 253 -3.46 -0.77 -24.43
C ASN A 253 -4.57 -0.81 -23.35
N PRO A 254 -5.85 -0.88 -23.75
CA PRO A 254 -6.97 -0.87 -22.82
C PRO A 254 -7.00 -2.01 -21.80
N GLU A 255 -6.33 -3.13 -22.07
CA GLU A 255 -6.22 -4.26 -21.12
C GLU A 255 -5.44 -3.87 -19.85
N LEU A 256 -4.62 -2.81 -19.91
CA LEU A 256 -3.87 -2.31 -18.77
C LEU A 256 -4.74 -1.67 -17.68
N LEU A 257 -6.00 -1.36 -17.96
CA LEU A 257 -6.93 -0.87 -16.94
C LEU A 257 -7.15 -1.91 -15.84
N GLU A 258 -7.28 -3.20 -16.19
CA GLU A 258 -7.40 -4.26 -15.19
C GLU A 258 -6.16 -4.29 -14.29
N LEU A 259 -4.96 -4.20 -14.89
CA LEU A 259 -3.71 -4.16 -14.13
C LEU A 259 -3.63 -2.92 -13.22
N ALA A 260 -4.06 -1.75 -13.71
CA ALA A 260 -4.05 -0.52 -12.93
C ALA A 260 -4.96 -0.61 -11.68
N LEU A 261 -6.11 -1.28 -11.77
CA LEU A 261 -7.06 -1.36 -10.66
C LEU A 261 -6.80 -2.52 -9.69
N THR A 262 -6.07 -3.55 -10.14
CA THR A 262 -5.86 -4.81 -9.41
C THR A 262 -4.40 -5.04 -9.03
N GLY A 263 -3.47 -4.28 -9.60
CA GLY A 263 -2.08 -4.23 -9.21
C GLY A 263 -1.87 -3.25 -8.06
N GLY A 264 -0.89 -3.55 -7.22
CA GLY A 264 -0.57 -2.79 -6.02
C GLY A 264 0.59 -1.81 -6.18
N ASP A 265 1.29 -1.57 -5.06
CA ASP A 265 2.41 -0.63 -4.89
C ASP A 265 2.04 0.87 -5.02
N ASP A 266 0.75 1.24 -5.00
CA ASP A 266 0.37 2.64 -5.09
C ASP A 266 0.63 3.41 -3.79
N TYR A 267 0.35 2.82 -2.62
CA TYR A 267 0.48 3.44 -1.29
C TYR A 267 -0.29 4.77 -1.16
N GLU A 268 -1.39 4.88 -1.88
CA GLU A 268 -2.45 5.86 -1.62
C GLU A 268 -3.37 5.35 -0.50
N ILE A 269 -4.12 6.24 0.14
CA ILE A 269 -5.07 5.90 1.19
C ILE A 269 -6.44 5.61 0.59
N LEU A 270 -7.01 4.46 0.93
CA LEU A 270 -8.41 4.11 0.75
C LEU A 270 -9.16 4.30 2.08
N PHE A 271 -10.18 5.14 2.09
CA PHE A 271 -10.97 5.37 3.31
C PHE A 271 -12.45 5.58 3.01
N THR A 272 -13.26 5.42 4.04
CA THR A 272 -14.69 5.74 4.01
C THR A 272 -14.99 6.91 4.92
N ALA A 273 -15.96 7.74 4.54
CA ALA A 273 -16.39 8.87 5.35
C ALA A 273 -17.89 9.13 5.16
N GLY A 274 -18.51 9.79 6.13
CA GLY A 274 -19.95 10.09 6.08
C GLY A 274 -20.35 10.89 4.82
N ALA A 275 -21.60 10.77 4.40
CA ALA A 275 -22.10 11.35 3.15
C ALA A 275 -21.91 12.88 3.01
N ASP A 276 -21.85 13.60 4.14
CA ASP A 276 -21.64 15.06 4.19
C ASP A 276 -20.15 15.46 4.11
N PHE A 277 -19.23 14.50 4.06
CA PHE A 277 -17.80 14.79 3.92
C PHE A 277 -17.49 15.38 2.54
N SER A 278 -16.97 16.60 2.55
CA SER A 278 -16.46 17.29 1.36
C SER A 278 -14.96 17.05 1.24
N PRO A 279 -14.49 16.27 0.25
CA PRO A 279 -13.07 15.99 0.12
C PRO A 279 -12.30 17.24 -0.31
N PRO A 280 -11.10 17.49 0.23
CA PRO A 280 -10.20 18.52 -0.28
C PRO A 280 -9.69 18.15 -1.69
N GLU A 281 -9.03 19.10 -2.34
CA GLU A 281 -8.40 18.88 -3.64
C GLU A 281 -7.42 17.68 -3.60
N GLY A 282 -7.42 16.87 -4.66
CA GLY A 282 -6.61 15.65 -4.76
C GLY A 282 -7.33 14.39 -4.28
N ILE A 283 -8.18 14.48 -3.25
CA ILE A 283 -8.97 13.34 -2.76
C ILE A 283 -10.22 13.16 -3.62
N ARG A 284 -10.50 11.92 -4.03
CA ARG A 284 -11.61 11.60 -4.93
C ARG A 284 -12.56 10.63 -4.29
N ARG A 285 -13.85 10.98 -4.29
CA ARG A 285 -14.92 10.01 -4.06
C ARG A 285 -15.06 9.13 -5.29
N ILE A 286 -14.98 7.82 -5.12
CA ILE A 286 -15.06 6.82 -6.19
C ILE A 286 -16.34 5.97 -6.12
N GLY A 287 -17.06 6.07 -5.00
CA GLY A 287 -18.26 5.24 -4.79
C GLY A 287 -18.92 5.46 -3.45
N ALA A 288 -19.67 4.45 -3.02
CA ALA A 288 -20.36 4.41 -1.74
C ALA A 288 -20.42 3.00 -1.16
N VAL A 289 -20.44 2.92 0.17
CA VAL A 289 -20.62 1.69 0.93
C VAL A 289 -22.09 1.27 0.85
N THR A 290 -22.32 -0.01 0.56
CA THR A 290 -23.64 -0.62 0.38
C THR A 290 -23.88 -1.73 1.40
N ALA A 291 -25.14 -2.09 1.61
CA ALA A 291 -25.51 -3.20 2.50
C ALA A 291 -25.17 -4.55 1.85
N GLY A 292 -24.81 -5.53 2.68
CA GLY A 292 -24.46 -6.89 2.26
C GLY A 292 -23.01 -7.25 2.62
N SER A 293 -22.61 -8.49 2.40
CA SER A 293 -21.25 -8.98 2.68
C SER A 293 -20.57 -9.55 1.44
N ASP A 294 -21.17 -9.34 0.27
CA ASP A 294 -20.58 -9.74 -1.01
C ASP A 294 -19.40 -8.83 -1.37
N PRO A 295 -18.43 -9.32 -2.18
CA PRO A 295 -17.34 -8.48 -2.66
C PRO A 295 -17.83 -7.20 -3.35
N PRO A 296 -17.07 -6.09 -3.25
CA PRO A 296 -17.41 -4.83 -3.90
C PRO A 296 -17.73 -4.97 -5.39
N ILE A 297 -18.67 -4.16 -5.87
CA ILE A 297 -19.07 -4.12 -7.27
C ILE A 297 -18.41 -2.91 -7.94
N LEU A 298 -17.62 -3.16 -8.98
CA LEU A 298 -17.11 -2.11 -9.85
C LEU A 298 -18.01 -2.01 -11.09
N ARG A 299 -18.35 -0.77 -11.47
CA ARG A 299 -19.14 -0.46 -12.67
C ARG A 299 -18.38 0.43 -13.63
N ASP A 300 -18.54 0.21 -14.92
CA ASP A 300 -18.04 1.12 -15.95
C ASP A 300 -18.88 2.40 -16.04
N GLY A 301 -18.48 3.33 -16.91
CA GLY A 301 -19.20 4.58 -17.15
C GLY A 301 -20.62 4.41 -17.71
N GLU A 302 -21.00 3.20 -18.16
CA GLU A 302 -22.35 2.85 -18.59
C GLU A 302 -23.16 2.15 -17.47
N GLY A 303 -22.57 1.97 -16.28
CA GLY A 303 -23.18 1.29 -15.15
C GLY A 303 -23.13 -0.23 -15.22
N LYS A 304 -22.42 -0.83 -16.19
CA LYS A 304 -22.30 -2.28 -16.30
C LYS A 304 -21.24 -2.80 -15.33
N LYS A 305 -21.51 -3.96 -14.73
CA LYS A 305 -20.56 -4.61 -13.81
C LYS A 305 -19.29 -5.02 -14.57
N VAL A 306 -18.14 -4.63 -14.03
CA VAL A 306 -16.82 -5.01 -14.52
C VAL A 306 -16.38 -6.31 -13.84
N PHE A 307 -15.78 -7.20 -14.61
CA PHE A 307 -15.22 -8.46 -14.11
C PHE A 307 -13.73 -8.51 -14.42
N PHE A 308 -12.94 -8.81 -13.40
CA PHE A 308 -11.49 -8.96 -13.52
C PHE A 308 -11.11 -10.45 -13.46
N LYS A 309 -10.04 -10.83 -14.14
CA LYS A 309 -9.45 -12.17 -14.09
C LYS A 309 -8.70 -12.38 -12.77
N LYS A 310 -8.12 -11.31 -12.24
CA LYS A 310 -7.47 -11.25 -10.92
C LYS A 310 -7.97 -10.04 -10.14
N ASN A 311 -8.13 -10.19 -8.83
CA ASN A 311 -8.64 -9.11 -7.98
C ASN A 311 -7.56 -8.40 -7.16
N SER A 312 -6.37 -8.99 -7.00
CA SER A 312 -5.26 -8.45 -6.21
C SER A 312 -3.93 -9.18 -6.53
N TYR A 313 -2.82 -8.59 -6.07
CA TYR A 313 -1.56 -9.32 -5.88
C TYR A 313 -1.70 -10.42 -4.79
N ARG A 314 -0.85 -11.46 -4.87
CA ARG A 314 -0.76 -12.59 -3.92
C ARG A 314 0.65 -13.18 -3.91
N HIS A 315 1.17 -13.51 -2.73
CA HIS A 315 2.50 -14.11 -2.59
C HIS A 315 2.59 -15.59 -3.02
N PHE A 316 1.54 -16.39 -2.78
CA PHE A 316 1.51 -17.84 -3.03
C PHE A 316 0.25 -18.32 -3.75
#